data_AF-M2AQE1-F1
#
_entry.id   AF-M2AQE1-F1
#
_cell.length_a   1.000
_cell.length_b   1.000
_cell.length_c   1.000
_cell.angle_alpha   90.00
_cell.angle_beta   90.00
_cell.angle_gamma   90.00
#
_symmetry.space_group_name_H-M   'P 1'
#
loop_
_entity.id
_entity.type
_entity.pdbx_description
1 polymer ?
#
loop_
_entity_poly.entity_id
_entity_poly.type
_entity_poly.pdbx_seq_one_letter_code
_entity_poly.pdbx_strand_id
1 'polypeptide(L)'
;ESWKDIEAMTEDWGEKFTPRYWETVYRTNVQSAYNAGRLMQYKNNAPPAWELLFVEDKRQSDICKGLTLIAGNGKALHKNHPFWETYGFPPYHFNCRTTFRAVYDFEVGHGIEIENTPMKEIGKNFKPQKGFGGNPIEKESWWKITPEMIARADRYGITSDIVAQARELDMQSYYPELLKNYESIHKGKKGGYVQKAANSTHNPDEIASAKRLADEGHKVYLLPTTQKSKNPDMIIDNEIGEIKHFGFDGKIPTKNTIKSEIQEAGRKQRGRIVYVRVSEEMEKKSVLDAIKSEIGRTPIVKILFDYKGVIKEFPRSFFIKRK
;
A
#
# COMPACT_ATOMS: atom_id res chain seq x y z
N GLU A 1 -30.91 0.95 12.64
CA GLU A 1 -29.75 1.63 13.25
C GLU A 1 -28.53 1.73 12.33
N SER A 2 -28.24 0.73 11.50
CA SER A 2 -26.95 0.61 10.79
C SER A 2 -26.55 1.74 9.82
N TRP A 3 -27.44 2.67 9.47
CA TRP A 3 -27.14 3.76 8.53
C TRP A 3 -27.64 5.14 8.97
N LYS A 4 -28.10 5.29 10.23
CA LYS A 4 -28.66 6.57 10.73
C LYS A 4 -27.66 7.73 10.59
N ASP A 5 -26.38 7.47 10.86
CA ASP A 5 -25.33 8.48 10.75
C ASP A 5 -25.09 8.88 9.29
N ILE A 6 -25.18 7.93 8.35
CA ILE A 6 -25.04 8.22 6.92
C ILE A 6 -26.27 8.95 6.37
N GLU A 7 -27.48 8.59 6.84
CA GLU A 7 -28.72 9.28 6.50
C GLU A 7 -28.65 10.75 6.92
N ALA A 8 -28.24 11.02 8.16
CA ALA A 8 -28.02 12.39 8.66
C ALA A 8 -26.96 13.15 7.84
N MET A 9 -25.83 12.51 7.49
CA MET A 9 -24.81 13.12 6.62
C MET A 9 -25.36 13.48 5.24
N THR A 10 -26.14 12.60 4.61
CA THR A 10 -26.70 12.88 3.29
C THR A 10 -27.72 14.01 3.31
N GLU A 11 -28.51 14.12 4.39
CA GLU A 11 -29.44 15.24 4.60
C GLU A 11 -28.70 16.57 4.75
N ASP A 12 -27.63 16.61 5.53
CA ASP A 12 -26.76 17.79 5.69
C ASP A 12 -26.11 18.23 4.36
N TRP A 13 -25.82 17.28 3.46
CA TRP A 13 -25.27 17.55 2.13
C TRP A 13 -26.32 17.91 1.07
N GLY A 14 -27.61 17.88 1.42
CA GLY A 14 -28.70 18.10 0.47
C GLY A 14 -28.85 16.98 -0.57
N GLU A 15 -28.30 15.80 -0.30
CA GLU A 15 -28.29 14.64 -1.20
C GLU A 15 -29.32 13.59 -0.78
N LYS A 16 -29.84 12.84 -1.75
CA LYS A 16 -30.87 11.83 -1.46
C LYS A 16 -30.25 10.56 -0.84
N PHE A 17 -30.58 10.29 0.41
CA PHE A 17 -30.21 9.03 1.06
C PHE A 17 -30.78 7.82 0.31
N THR A 18 -29.89 6.88 -0.05
CA THR A 18 -30.30 5.62 -0.68
C THR A 18 -29.65 4.44 0.07
N PRO A 19 -30.35 3.79 1.01
CA PRO A 19 -29.77 2.73 1.85
C PRO A 19 -29.11 1.60 1.04
N ARG A 20 -29.73 1.23 -0.09
CA ARG A 20 -29.23 0.16 -0.99
C ARG A 20 -27.89 0.50 -1.63
N TYR A 21 -27.63 1.77 -1.91
CA TYR A 21 -26.36 2.23 -2.47
C TYR A 21 -25.24 2.04 -1.45
N TRP A 22 -25.45 2.53 -0.23
CA TRP A 22 -24.47 2.45 0.85
C TRP A 22 -24.19 1.01 1.27
N GLU A 23 -25.21 0.15 1.33
CA GLU A 23 -25.01 -1.28 1.55
C GLU A 23 -24.13 -1.91 0.46
N THR A 24 -24.36 -1.56 -0.81
CA THR A 24 -23.56 -2.06 -1.95
C THR A 24 -22.11 -1.60 -1.84
N VAL A 25 -21.88 -0.32 -1.55
CA VAL A 25 -20.53 0.25 -1.35
C VAL A 25 -19.81 -0.45 -0.20
N TYR A 26 -20.45 -0.55 0.96
CA TYR A 26 -19.88 -1.20 2.13
C TYR A 26 -19.51 -2.66 1.86
N ARG A 27 -20.45 -3.46 1.33
CA ARG A 27 -20.21 -4.88 1.02
C ARG A 27 -19.05 -5.07 0.05
N THR A 28 -19.01 -4.29 -1.03
CA THR A 28 -17.94 -4.40 -2.05
C THR A 28 -16.57 -4.03 -1.48
N ASN A 29 -16.49 -2.97 -0.67
CA ASN A 29 -15.22 -2.55 -0.07
C ASN A 29 -14.73 -3.54 0.98
N VAL A 30 -15.62 -4.00 1.86
CA VAL A 30 -15.30 -4.99 2.90
C VAL A 30 -14.82 -6.30 2.28
N GLN A 31 -15.50 -6.80 1.23
CA GLN A 31 -15.08 -8.02 0.55
C GLN A 31 -13.70 -7.87 -0.11
N SER A 32 -13.44 -6.73 -0.76
CA SER A 32 -12.14 -6.43 -1.34
C SER A 32 -11.03 -6.46 -0.29
N ALA A 33 -11.27 -5.83 0.88
CA ALA A 33 -10.33 -5.79 1.99
C ALA A 33 -10.06 -7.18 2.59
N TYR A 34 -11.10 -7.99 2.82
CA TYR A 34 -10.93 -9.36 3.32
C TYR A 34 -10.14 -10.24 2.35
N ASN A 35 -10.39 -10.12 1.04
CA ASN A 35 -9.67 -10.88 0.04
C ASN A 35 -8.19 -10.45 -0.04
N ALA A 36 -7.91 -9.15 0.09
CA ALA A 36 -6.55 -8.63 0.18
C ALA A 36 -5.81 -9.16 1.42
N GLY A 37 -6.45 -9.11 2.59
CA GLY A 37 -5.90 -9.66 3.83
C GLY A 37 -5.63 -11.15 3.74
N ARG A 38 -6.56 -11.92 3.13
CA ARG A 38 -6.38 -13.36 2.90
C ARG A 38 -5.19 -13.64 1.98
N LEU A 39 -5.04 -12.92 0.87
CA LEU A 39 -3.84 -13.06 0.03
C LEU A 39 -2.55 -12.71 0.77
N MET A 40 -2.60 -11.71 1.66
CA MET A 40 -1.42 -11.26 2.41
C MET A 40 -0.92 -12.34 3.36
N GLN A 41 -1.83 -13.13 3.94
CA GLN A 41 -1.48 -14.30 4.78
C GLN A 41 -0.65 -15.33 4.01
N TYR A 42 -0.89 -15.49 2.71
CA TYR A 42 -0.21 -16.48 1.87
C TYR A 42 1.02 -15.94 1.12
N LYS A 43 1.37 -14.65 1.31
CA LYS A 43 2.48 -14.00 0.58
C LYS A 43 3.81 -14.74 0.75
N ASN A 44 4.08 -15.26 1.94
CA ASN A 44 5.33 -15.97 2.26
C ASN A 44 5.21 -17.50 2.13
N ASN A 45 3.99 -18.01 1.95
CA ASN A 45 3.72 -19.44 1.85
C ASN A 45 2.55 -19.68 0.89
N ALA A 46 2.83 -19.51 -0.41
CA ALA A 46 1.81 -19.58 -1.44
C ALA A 46 1.40 -21.05 -1.69
N PRO A 47 0.09 -21.36 -1.63
CA PRO A 47 -0.40 -22.71 -1.84
C PRO A 47 -0.18 -23.20 -3.27
N PRO A 48 -0.30 -24.52 -3.53
CA PRO A 48 -0.30 -25.09 -4.88
C PRO A 48 -1.37 -24.48 -5.79
N ALA A 49 -2.58 -24.28 -5.27
CA ALA A 49 -3.71 -23.82 -6.05
C ALA A 49 -4.68 -22.96 -5.21
N TRP A 50 -5.58 -22.29 -5.91
CA TRP A 50 -6.66 -21.51 -5.33
C TRP A 50 -8.01 -22.00 -5.84
N GLU A 51 -8.95 -22.20 -4.93
CA GLU A 51 -10.36 -22.44 -5.26
C GLU A 51 -11.17 -21.16 -5.02
N LEU A 52 -12.07 -20.84 -5.94
CA LEU A 52 -13.08 -19.81 -5.75
C LEU A 52 -14.32 -20.43 -5.11
N LEU A 53 -14.78 -19.80 -4.03
CA LEU A 53 -15.96 -20.22 -3.29
C LEU A 53 -17.13 -19.34 -3.69
N PHE A 54 -18.15 -19.95 -4.30
CA PHE A 54 -19.35 -19.28 -4.76
C PHE A 54 -20.52 -19.53 -3.81
N VAL A 55 -21.42 -18.54 -3.72
CA VAL A 55 -22.73 -18.74 -3.07
C VAL A 55 -23.75 -19.05 -4.16
N GLU A 56 -24.04 -20.33 -4.34
CA GLU A 56 -24.93 -20.86 -5.38
C GLU A 56 -26.40 -20.81 -4.97
N ASP A 57 -26.95 -19.59 -4.93
CA ASP A 57 -28.39 -19.38 -4.76
C ASP A 57 -29.00 -18.61 -5.94
N LYS A 58 -30.31 -18.33 -5.87
CA LYS A 58 -31.04 -17.59 -6.92
C LYS A 58 -30.48 -16.18 -7.20
N ARG A 59 -29.62 -15.64 -6.33
CA ARG A 59 -28.99 -14.32 -6.44
C ARG A 59 -27.56 -14.38 -6.96
N GLN A 60 -27.05 -15.56 -7.32
CA GLN A 60 -25.76 -15.67 -8.00
C GLN A 60 -25.84 -15.00 -9.38
N SER A 61 -24.90 -14.10 -9.66
CA SER A 61 -24.84 -13.43 -10.96
C SER A 61 -24.42 -14.39 -12.06
N ASP A 62 -24.84 -14.12 -13.29
CA ASP A 62 -24.40 -14.93 -14.45
C ASP A 62 -22.89 -14.82 -14.68
N ILE A 63 -22.28 -13.68 -14.31
CA ILE A 63 -20.82 -13.51 -14.28
C ILE A 63 -20.17 -14.57 -13.39
N CYS A 64 -20.70 -14.79 -12.18
CA CYS A 64 -20.14 -15.79 -11.26
C CYS A 64 -20.47 -17.23 -11.68
N LYS A 65 -21.68 -17.49 -12.19
CA LYS A 65 -22.09 -18.83 -12.65
C LYS A 65 -21.16 -19.38 -13.72
N GLY A 66 -20.75 -18.53 -14.68
CA GLY A 66 -19.82 -18.91 -15.74
C GLY A 66 -18.44 -19.36 -15.24
N LEU A 67 -18.09 -19.01 -14.00
CA LEU A 67 -16.80 -19.35 -13.38
C LEU A 67 -16.89 -20.49 -12.36
N THR A 68 -18.07 -20.76 -11.80
CA THR A 68 -18.30 -21.85 -10.83
C THR A 68 -17.88 -23.21 -11.37
N LEU A 69 -18.15 -23.50 -12.64
CA LEU A 69 -17.79 -24.77 -13.28
C LEU A 69 -16.29 -24.91 -13.60
N ILE A 70 -15.54 -23.82 -13.49
CA ILE A 70 -14.12 -23.74 -13.88
C ILE A 70 -13.22 -23.74 -12.65
N ALA A 71 -13.59 -23.01 -11.61
CA ALA A 71 -12.73 -22.76 -10.46
C ALA A 71 -13.50 -22.79 -9.12
N GLY A 72 -14.61 -23.52 -9.05
CA GLY A 72 -15.35 -23.78 -7.81
C GLY A 72 -15.88 -25.20 -7.75
N ASN A 73 -16.55 -25.55 -6.65
CA ASN A 73 -17.18 -26.86 -6.44
C ASN A 73 -16.21 -28.04 -6.56
N GLY A 74 -15.09 -27.98 -5.84
CA GLY A 74 -14.09 -29.03 -5.93
C GLY A 74 -13.08 -28.79 -7.06
N LYS A 75 -13.13 -27.65 -7.74
CA LYS A 75 -12.18 -27.29 -8.81
C LYS A 75 -11.36 -26.09 -8.42
N ALA A 76 -10.06 -26.18 -8.61
CA ALA A 76 -9.11 -25.13 -8.29
C ALA A 76 -8.23 -24.81 -9.50
N LEU A 77 -7.76 -23.57 -9.59
CA LEU A 77 -6.73 -23.20 -10.57
C LEU A 77 -5.38 -23.14 -9.89
N HIS A 78 -4.36 -23.70 -10.54
CA HIS A 78 -2.99 -23.64 -10.05
C HIS A 78 -2.58 -22.17 -9.77
N LYS A 79 -1.73 -21.94 -8.77
CA LYS A 79 -1.33 -20.57 -8.36
C LYS A 79 -0.73 -19.72 -9.48
N ASN A 80 -0.10 -20.37 -10.46
CA ASN A 80 0.54 -19.72 -11.61
C ASN A 80 -0.37 -19.67 -12.86
N HIS A 81 -1.66 -20.03 -12.74
CA HIS A 81 -2.57 -20.00 -13.86
C HIS A 81 -2.76 -18.55 -14.35
N PRO A 82 -2.73 -18.25 -15.67
CA PRO A 82 -2.84 -16.88 -16.21
C PRO A 82 -4.14 -16.14 -15.83
N PHE A 83 -5.13 -16.88 -15.33
CA PHE A 83 -6.35 -16.34 -14.74
C PHE A 83 -6.05 -15.32 -13.64
N TRP A 84 -5.10 -15.60 -12.75
CA TRP A 84 -4.81 -14.74 -11.59
C TRP A 84 -4.18 -13.40 -11.99
N GLU A 85 -3.41 -13.39 -13.08
CA GLU A 85 -2.85 -12.17 -13.65
C GLU A 85 -3.93 -11.38 -14.42
N THR A 86 -4.73 -12.06 -15.25
CA THR A 86 -5.71 -11.41 -16.13
C THR A 86 -6.95 -10.91 -15.40
N TYR A 87 -7.52 -11.76 -14.55
CA TYR A 87 -8.80 -11.54 -13.88
C TYR A 87 -8.67 -11.48 -12.36
N GLY A 88 -7.63 -12.10 -11.79
CA GLY A 88 -7.31 -12.07 -10.37
C GLY A 88 -8.43 -12.55 -9.45
N PHE A 89 -8.53 -11.90 -8.29
CA PHE A 89 -9.35 -12.34 -7.18
C PHE A 89 -10.65 -11.51 -7.10
N PRO A 90 -11.72 -12.07 -6.51
CA PRO A 90 -12.97 -11.34 -6.34
C PRO A 90 -12.81 -10.06 -5.49
N PRO A 91 -13.73 -9.09 -5.54
CA PRO A 91 -15.01 -9.12 -6.24
C PRO A 91 -14.90 -8.95 -7.76
N TYR A 92 -15.85 -9.55 -8.50
CA TYR A 92 -15.92 -9.48 -9.97
C TYR A 92 -17.03 -8.57 -10.51
N HIS A 93 -17.90 -8.08 -9.63
CA HIS A 93 -18.99 -7.13 -9.91
C HIS A 93 -19.55 -6.60 -8.57
N PHE A 94 -20.45 -5.61 -8.62
CA PHE A 94 -21.16 -5.15 -7.42
C PHE A 94 -21.99 -6.27 -6.80
N ASN A 95 -22.07 -6.30 -5.46
CA ASN A 95 -22.76 -7.37 -4.70
C ASN A 95 -22.26 -8.79 -5.01
N CYS A 96 -21.02 -8.93 -5.49
CA CYS A 96 -20.36 -10.24 -5.57
C CYS A 96 -20.29 -10.85 -4.16
N ARG A 97 -20.50 -12.16 -4.06
CA ARG A 97 -20.40 -12.93 -2.81
C ARG A 97 -19.31 -14.00 -2.89
N THR A 98 -18.59 -14.04 -4.01
CA THR A 98 -17.50 -14.95 -4.24
C THR A 98 -16.32 -14.60 -3.35
N THR A 99 -15.73 -15.61 -2.72
CA THR A 99 -14.44 -15.50 -2.05
C THR A 99 -13.52 -16.59 -2.60
N PHE A 100 -12.36 -16.81 -1.97
CA PHE A 100 -11.42 -17.83 -2.40
C PHE A 100 -10.75 -18.47 -1.19
N ARG A 101 -10.20 -19.66 -1.37
CA ARG A 101 -9.38 -20.35 -0.37
C ARG A 101 -8.13 -20.96 -0.98
N ALA A 102 -7.11 -21.12 -0.14
CA ALA A 102 -5.95 -21.93 -0.47
C ALA A 102 -6.38 -23.40 -0.57
N VAL A 103 -5.80 -24.11 -1.54
CA VAL A 103 -5.89 -25.56 -1.67
C VAL A 103 -4.51 -26.13 -1.40
N TYR A 104 -4.42 -27.08 -0.46
CA TYR A 104 -3.16 -27.71 -0.06
C TYR A 104 -2.94 -29.04 -0.78
N ASP A 105 -1.68 -29.51 -0.84
CA ASP A 105 -1.30 -30.71 -1.58
C ASP A 105 -2.12 -31.95 -1.19
N PHE A 106 -2.48 -32.10 0.08
CA PHE A 106 -3.26 -33.23 0.57
C PHE A 106 -4.75 -33.21 0.13
N GLU A 107 -5.27 -32.08 -0.34
CA GLU A 107 -6.63 -31.96 -0.87
C GLU A 107 -6.69 -32.34 -2.37
N VAL A 108 -5.57 -32.25 -3.08
CA VAL A 108 -5.49 -32.51 -4.52
C VAL A 108 -5.69 -34.01 -4.77
N GLY A 109 -6.70 -34.34 -5.58
CA GLY A 109 -7.13 -35.73 -5.80
C GLY A 109 -8.01 -36.30 -4.67
N HIS A 110 -8.29 -35.53 -3.62
CA HIS A 110 -9.15 -35.89 -2.49
C HIS A 110 -10.36 -34.95 -2.39
N GLY A 111 -11.10 -34.82 -3.49
CA GLY A 111 -12.26 -33.93 -3.61
C GLY A 111 -11.94 -32.54 -4.18
N ILE A 112 -10.66 -32.25 -4.45
CA ILE A 112 -10.24 -31.09 -5.23
C ILE A 112 -9.44 -31.52 -6.46
N GLU A 113 -9.83 -31.02 -7.63
CA GLU A 113 -9.11 -31.18 -8.90
C GLU A 113 -8.49 -29.85 -9.32
N ILE A 114 -7.23 -29.90 -9.76
CA ILE A 114 -6.56 -28.73 -10.32
C ILE A 114 -6.86 -28.69 -11.82
N GLU A 115 -7.66 -27.71 -12.22
CA GLU A 115 -8.06 -27.49 -13.60
C GLU A 115 -7.00 -26.71 -14.37
N ASN A 116 -6.81 -27.07 -15.64
CA ASN A 116 -5.93 -26.35 -16.59
C ASN A 116 -6.75 -25.76 -17.73
N THR A 117 -7.86 -25.10 -17.39
CA THR A 117 -8.80 -24.52 -18.36
C THR A 117 -8.16 -23.38 -19.14
N PRO A 118 -8.07 -23.46 -20.48
CA PRO A 118 -7.45 -22.40 -21.26
C PRO A 118 -8.15 -21.05 -21.11
N MET A 119 -7.38 -19.96 -21.07
CA MET A 119 -7.92 -18.59 -20.94
C MET A 119 -8.98 -18.22 -21.97
N LYS A 120 -8.91 -18.79 -23.18
CA LYS A 120 -9.90 -18.57 -24.25
C LYS A 120 -11.28 -19.10 -23.86
N GLU A 121 -11.34 -20.20 -23.13
CA GLU A 121 -12.59 -20.78 -22.64
C GLU A 121 -13.14 -19.95 -21.47
N ILE A 122 -12.27 -19.58 -20.53
CA ILE A 122 -12.64 -18.69 -19.41
C ILE A 122 -13.22 -17.38 -19.94
N GLY A 123 -12.56 -16.72 -20.89
CA GLY A 123 -13.01 -15.42 -21.42
C GLY A 123 -14.33 -15.46 -22.20
N LYS A 124 -14.81 -16.64 -22.62
CA LYS A 124 -16.16 -16.78 -23.21
C LYS A 124 -17.25 -16.69 -22.14
N ASN A 125 -17.02 -17.35 -21.01
CA ASN A 125 -18.01 -17.56 -19.95
C ASN A 125 -17.89 -16.55 -18.81
N PHE A 126 -16.73 -15.89 -18.69
CA PHE A 126 -16.43 -14.98 -17.60
C PHE A 126 -16.03 -13.60 -18.11
N LYS A 127 -16.88 -12.62 -17.81
CA LYS A 127 -16.68 -11.21 -18.14
C LYS A 127 -16.94 -10.38 -16.88
N PRO A 128 -15.90 -10.10 -16.06
CA PRO A 128 -16.10 -9.27 -14.88
C PRO A 128 -16.52 -7.86 -15.29
N GLN A 129 -17.24 -7.20 -14.40
CA GLN A 129 -17.61 -5.80 -14.62
C GLN A 129 -16.34 -4.94 -14.68
N LYS A 130 -16.33 -3.92 -15.54
CA LYS A 130 -15.19 -3.01 -15.68
C LYS A 130 -14.78 -2.44 -14.32
N GLY A 131 -13.49 -2.54 -13.98
CA GLY A 131 -12.93 -2.07 -12.71
C GLY A 131 -12.96 -3.10 -11.57
N PHE A 132 -13.53 -4.29 -11.80
CA PHE A 132 -13.52 -5.39 -10.83
C PHE A 132 -12.47 -6.45 -11.17
N GLY A 133 -12.13 -7.28 -10.18
CA GLY A 133 -11.08 -8.28 -10.26
C GLY A 133 -9.65 -7.72 -10.13
N GLY A 134 -8.69 -8.59 -10.46
CA GLY A 134 -7.25 -8.38 -10.37
C GLY A 134 -6.67 -8.80 -9.02
N ASN A 135 -5.36 -8.71 -8.90
CA ASN A 135 -4.68 -8.97 -7.64
C ASN A 135 -4.69 -7.71 -6.76
N PRO A 136 -5.44 -7.70 -5.63
CA PRO A 136 -5.55 -6.51 -4.80
C PRO A 136 -4.21 -6.10 -4.18
N ILE A 137 -3.27 -7.03 -3.97
CA ILE A 137 -1.94 -6.74 -3.41
C ILE A 137 -1.02 -6.11 -4.46
N GLU A 138 -0.99 -6.66 -5.67
CA GLU A 138 -0.11 -6.17 -6.75
C GLU A 138 -0.52 -4.79 -7.26
N LYS A 139 -1.83 -4.49 -7.24
CA LYS A 139 -2.31 -3.18 -7.67
C LYS A 139 -2.03 -2.06 -6.64
N GLU A 140 -1.46 -2.36 -5.47
CA GLU A 140 -1.19 -1.42 -4.35
C GLU A 140 -2.36 -0.49 -3.97
N SER A 141 -3.59 -0.85 -4.37
CA SER A 141 -4.76 0.04 -4.42
C SER A 141 -5.88 -0.38 -3.51
N TRP A 142 -5.75 -1.50 -2.78
CA TRP A 142 -6.77 -1.86 -1.81
C TRP A 142 -6.77 -0.94 -0.59
N TRP A 143 -5.61 -0.40 -0.21
CA TRP A 143 -5.44 0.61 0.85
C TRP A 143 -5.11 2.02 0.31
N LYS A 144 -5.16 2.24 -1.00
CA LYS A 144 -4.77 3.52 -1.63
C LYS A 144 -5.91 4.00 -2.50
N ILE A 145 -6.32 5.25 -2.32
CA ILE A 145 -7.32 5.87 -3.20
C ILE A 145 -6.74 5.94 -4.64
N THR A 146 -7.42 5.32 -5.60
CA THR A 146 -6.92 5.30 -7.00
C THR A 146 -7.06 6.69 -7.64
N PRO A 147 -6.28 7.02 -8.69
CA PRO A 147 -6.45 8.29 -9.42
C PRO A 147 -7.89 8.56 -9.87
N GLU A 148 -8.61 7.51 -10.29
CA GLU A 148 -10.02 7.61 -10.69
C GLU A 148 -10.95 7.88 -9.51
N MET A 149 -10.65 7.30 -8.34
CA MET A 149 -11.39 7.58 -7.11
C MET A 149 -11.13 9.01 -6.62
N ILE A 150 -9.90 9.51 -6.74
CA ILE A 150 -9.54 10.90 -6.45
C ILE A 150 -10.29 11.84 -7.41
N ALA A 151 -10.24 11.59 -8.72
CA ALA A 151 -10.93 12.43 -9.71
C ALA A 151 -12.45 12.44 -9.50
N ARG A 152 -13.01 11.33 -9.01
CA ARG A 152 -14.40 11.23 -8.62
C ARG A 152 -14.70 11.99 -7.33
N ALA A 153 -13.85 11.86 -6.32
CA ALA A 153 -13.96 12.61 -5.07
C ALA A 153 -13.90 14.13 -5.33
N ASP A 154 -13.00 14.58 -6.21
CA ASP A 154 -12.91 15.97 -6.62
C ASP A 154 -14.19 16.43 -7.33
N ARG A 155 -14.72 15.61 -8.25
CA ARG A 155 -15.98 15.89 -8.96
C ARG A 155 -17.15 16.05 -7.99
N TYR A 156 -17.20 15.26 -6.93
CA TYR A 156 -18.25 15.31 -5.92
C TYR A 156 -17.95 16.27 -4.77
N GLY A 157 -16.80 16.95 -4.77
CA GLY A 157 -16.40 17.88 -3.70
C GLY A 157 -16.06 17.22 -2.35
N ILE A 158 -15.99 15.89 -2.28
CA ILE A 158 -15.81 15.12 -1.02
C ILE A 158 -14.34 14.83 -0.67
N THR A 159 -13.39 15.35 -1.46
CA THR A 159 -11.96 15.09 -1.26
C THR A 159 -11.48 15.55 0.12
N SER A 160 -11.96 16.71 0.61
CA SER A 160 -11.60 17.23 1.94
C SER A 160 -12.05 16.30 3.07
N ASP A 161 -13.22 15.70 2.93
CA ASP A 161 -13.83 14.87 3.98
C ASP A 161 -13.15 13.51 4.05
N ILE A 162 -12.81 12.93 2.89
CA ILE A 162 -11.98 11.72 2.81
C ILE A 162 -10.62 11.96 3.47
N VAL A 163 -9.98 13.12 3.21
CA VAL A 163 -8.70 13.49 3.82
C VAL A 163 -8.85 13.67 5.34
N ALA A 164 -9.90 14.36 5.79
CA ALA A 164 -10.14 14.60 7.21
C ALA A 164 -10.36 13.27 7.97
N GLN A 165 -11.19 12.38 7.42
CA GLN A 165 -11.45 11.06 7.99
C GLN A 165 -10.19 10.17 7.97
N ALA A 166 -9.42 10.20 6.88
CA ALA A 166 -8.15 9.49 6.80
C ALA A 166 -7.15 10.00 7.85
N ARG A 167 -7.12 11.31 8.13
CA ARG A 167 -6.28 11.90 9.18
C ARG A 167 -6.72 11.47 10.57
N GLU A 168 -8.03 11.38 10.83
CA GLU A 168 -8.57 10.89 12.10
C GLU A 168 -8.19 9.41 12.34
N LEU A 169 -8.25 8.59 11.29
CA LEU A 169 -7.95 7.16 11.34
C LEU A 169 -6.45 6.84 11.20
N ASP A 170 -5.58 7.87 11.13
CA ASP A 170 -4.14 7.75 10.86
C ASP A 170 -3.81 6.95 9.58
N MET A 171 -4.71 7.02 8.58
CA MET A 171 -4.64 6.31 7.30
C MET A 171 -3.89 7.13 6.25
N GLN A 172 -2.58 7.26 6.46
CA GLN A 172 -1.72 8.19 5.71
C GLN A 172 -1.56 7.88 4.20
N SER A 173 -1.90 6.67 3.76
CA SER A 173 -1.95 6.28 2.33
C SER A 173 -3.12 6.91 1.55
N TYR A 174 -4.03 7.61 2.22
CA TYR A 174 -5.25 8.21 1.66
C TYR A 174 -5.19 9.74 1.60
N TYR A 175 -4.01 10.35 1.57
CA TYR A 175 -3.89 11.81 1.42
C TYR A 175 -3.78 12.17 -0.08
N PRO A 176 -4.88 12.58 -0.77
CA PRO A 176 -4.88 12.96 -2.19
C PRO A 176 -3.82 14.00 -2.58
N GLU A 177 -3.42 14.87 -1.66
CA GLU A 177 -2.30 15.81 -1.83
C GLU A 177 -0.95 15.13 -2.03
N LEU A 178 -0.81 13.86 -1.62
CA LEU A 178 0.41 13.07 -1.78
C LEU A 178 0.43 12.26 -3.09
N LEU A 179 -0.65 12.23 -3.89
CA LEU A 179 -0.84 11.22 -4.95
C LEU A 179 -1.30 11.75 -6.31
N LYS A 180 -1.42 13.06 -6.51
CA LYS A 180 -1.73 13.63 -7.84
C LYS A 180 -0.45 13.89 -8.65
N ASN A 181 -0.45 13.50 -9.91
CA ASN A 181 0.59 13.80 -10.92
C ASN A 181 2.01 13.31 -10.54
N TYR A 182 2.18 12.02 -10.24
CA TYR A 182 3.51 11.46 -10.01
C TYR A 182 4.10 10.85 -11.27
N GLU A 183 5.35 11.16 -11.57
CA GLU A 183 6.11 10.55 -12.66
C GLU A 183 7.14 9.56 -12.13
N SER A 184 7.24 8.40 -12.77
CA SER A 184 8.27 7.41 -12.47
C SER A 184 9.62 7.89 -12.99
N ILE A 185 10.61 8.00 -12.12
CA ILE A 185 11.95 8.51 -12.47
C ILE A 185 13.06 7.48 -12.29
N HIS A 186 12.78 6.34 -11.66
CA HIS A 186 13.76 5.26 -11.47
C HIS A 186 13.07 3.93 -11.16
N LYS A 187 13.59 2.86 -11.77
CA LYS A 187 13.23 1.48 -11.42
C LYS A 187 14.47 0.83 -10.82
N GLY A 188 14.35 0.41 -9.57
CA GLY A 188 15.44 -0.15 -8.79
C GLY A 188 15.75 -1.60 -9.17
N LYS A 189 17.01 -2.00 -8.91
CA LYS A 189 17.53 -3.33 -9.23
C LYS A 189 16.81 -4.47 -8.51
N LYS A 190 16.34 -4.23 -7.27
CA LYS A 190 15.64 -5.23 -6.44
C LYS A 190 14.11 -5.04 -6.42
N GLY A 191 13.55 -4.43 -7.47
CA GLY A 191 12.10 -4.26 -7.62
C GLY A 191 11.50 -3.05 -6.89
N GLY A 192 12.34 -2.22 -6.25
CA GLY A 192 11.96 -0.90 -5.77
C GLY A 192 11.76 0.09 -6.91
N TYR A 193 11.22 1.26 -6.61
CA TYR A 193 11.03 2.32 -7.61
C TYR A 193 10.99 3.70 -6.95
N VAL A 194 11.20 4.74 -7.76
CA VAL A 194 11.04 6.14 -7.35
C VAL A 194 10.01 6.80 -8.24
N GLN A 195 9.01 7.41 -7.61
CA GLN A 195 8.12 8.36 -8.25
C GLN A 195 8.30 9.73 -7.61
N LYS A 196 8.15 10.81 -8.39
CA LYS A 196 8.18 12.18 -7.88
C LYS A 196 6.94 12.95 -8.30
N ALA A 197 6.54 13.93 -7.51
CA ALA A 197 5.48 14.84 -7.87
C ALA A 197 5.90 15.72 -9.06
N ALA A 198 5.14 15.69 -10.16
CA ALA A 198 5.44 16.41 -11.40
C ALA A 198 5.34 17.94 -11.26
N ASN A 199 4.67 18.42 -10.21
CA ASN A 199 4.50 19.84 -9.91
C ASN A 199 5.53 20.40 -8.92
N SER A 200 6.60 19.66 -8.60
CA SER A 200 7.59 20.09 -7.61
C SER A 200 9.03 19.89 -8.10
N THR A 201 9.87 20.86 -7.76
CA THR A 201 11.33 20.73 -7.88
C THR A 201 11.86 20.07 -6.61
N HIS A 202 12.56 18.96 -6.78
CA HIS A 202 13.18 18.21 -5.69
C HIS A 202 14.69 18.41 -5.70
N ASN A 203 15.30 18.33 -4.52
CA ASN A 203 16.74 18.42 -4.39
C ASN A 203 17.41 17.23 -5.12
N PRO A 204 18.46 17.45 -5.96
CA PRO A 204 19.22 16.37 -6.58
C PRO A 204 19.71 15.30 -5.59
N ASP A 205 20.07 15.68 -4.36
CA ASP A 205 20.54 14.75 -3.33
C ASP A 205 19.42 13.87 -2.76
N GLU A 206 18.20 14.40 -2.68
CA GLU A 206 17.00 13.63 -2.31
C GLU A 206 16.66 12.62 -3.40
N ILE A 207 16.72 13.04 -4.67
CA ILE A 207 16.52 12.16 -5.82
C ILE A 207 17.59 11.05 -5.82
N ALA A 208 18.86 11.39 -5.61
CA ALA A 208 19.94 10.41 -5.56
C ALA A 208 19.74 9.41 -4.41
N SER A 209 19.32 9.89 -3.24
CA SER A 209 19.02 9.04 -2.08
C SER A 209 17.83 8.11 -2.34
N ALA A 210 16.74 8.64 -2.93
CA ALA A 210 15.58 7.85 -3.33
C ALA A 210 15.94 6.76 -4.33
N LYS A 211 16.78 7.06 -5.33
CA LYS A 211 17.24 6.06 -6.31
C LYS A 211 18.02 4.91 -5.66
N ARG A 212 18.86 5.21 -4.68
CA ARG A 212 19.62 4.21 -3.92
C ARG A 212 18.71 3.34 -3.06
N LEU A 213 17.72 3.94 -2.40
CA LEU A 213 16.68 3.20 -1.68
C LEU A 213 15.93 2.25 -2.62
N ALA A 214 15.54 2.73 -3.81
CA ALA A 214 14.88 1.89 -4.80
C ALA A 214 15.75 0.75 -5.30
N ASP A 215 17.06 0.97 -5.51
CA ASP A 215 18.01 -0.08 -5.88
C ASP A 215 18.08 -1.20 -4.84
N GLU A 216 17.87 -0.88 -3.57
CA GLU A 216 17.77 -1.85 -2.47
C GLU A 216 16.38 -2.49 -2.32
N GLY A 217 15.39 -2.10 -3.12
CA GLY A 217 14.06 -2.70 -3.16
C GLY A 217 12.95 -1.86 -2.52
N HIS A 218 13.28 -0.68 -1.99
CA HIS A 218 12.29 0.18 -1.36
C HIS A 218 11.44 0.92 -2.38
N LYS A 219 10.18 1.18 -2.03
CA LYS A 219 9.25 1.96 -2.85
C LYS A 219 9.23 3.37 -2.33
N VAL A 220 9.65 4.33 -3.15
CA VAL A 220 9.82 5.73 -2.74
C VAL A 220 8.93 6.66 -3.56
N TYR A 221 8.19 7.52 -2.87
CA TYR A 221 7.45 8.63 -3.46
C TYR A 221 8.00 9.94 -2.90
N LEU A 222 8.59 10.78 -3.74
CA LEU A 222 9.09 12.10 -3.36
C LEU A 222 7.93 13.10 -3.28
N LEU A 223 7.71 13.68 -2.10
CA LEU A 223 6.56 14.54 -1.82
C LEU A 223 6.79 15.98 -2.28
N PRO A 224 5.76 16.67 -2.80
CA PRO A 224 5.92 18.03 -3.30
C PRO A 224 6.39 18.97 -2.19
N THR A 225 7.41 19.78 -2.48
CA THR A 225 7.92 20.79 -1.57
C THR A 225 6.96 21.99 -1.49
N THR A 226 6.74 22.54 -0.29
CA THR A 226 5.96 23.78 -0.10
C THR A 226 6.80 24.83 0.61
N GLN A 227 6.70 26.10 0.21
CA GLN A 227 7.39 27.20 0.91
C GLN A 227 6.68 27.67 2.18
N LYS A 228 5.41 27.30 2.37
CA LYS A 228 4.55 27.80 3.47
C LYS A 228 4.71 27.01 4.77
N SER A 229 5.12 25.75 4.69
CA SER A 229 5.27 24.88 5.86
C SER A 229 6.25 23.74 5.58
N LYS A 230 6.98 23.32 6.62
CA LYS A 230 7.85 22.14 6.57
C LYS A 230 6.99 20.89 6.41
N ASN A 231 7.06 20.25 5.25
CA ASN A 231 6.40 19.00 4.95
C ASN A 231 7.41 17.84 4.97
N PRO A 232 6.95 16.58 5.08
CA PRO A 232 7.85 15.46 4.96
C PRO A 232 8.44 15.31 3.56
N ASP A 233 9.63 14.73 3.48
CA ASP A 233 10.39 14.62 2.22
C ASP A 233 9.79 13.56 1.28
N MET A 234 9.38 12.41 1.83
CA MET A 234 8.99 11.26 1.03
C MET A 234 8.04 10.30 1.74
N ILE A 235 7.50 9.36 0.98
CA ILE A 235 6.95 8.10 1.49
C ILE A 235 7.95 7.00 1.13
N ILE A 236 8.33 6.17 2.12
CA ILE A 236 9.17 4.98 1.93
C ILE A 236 8.35 3.77 2.39
N ASP A 237 8.14 2.79 1.51
CA ASP A 237 7.40 1.55 1.82
C ASP A 237 6.03 1.81 2.49
N ASN A 238 5.30 2.83 2.02
CA ASN A 238 4.01 3.30 2.52
C ASN A 238 4.02 4.00 3.89
N GLU A 239 5.19 4.35 4.42
CA GLU A 239 5.35 5.10 5.67
C GLU A 239 5.99 6.48 5.40
N ILE A 240 5.70 7.48 6.24
CA ILE A 240 6.35 8.80 6.10
C ILE A 240 7.87 8.64 6.28
N GLY A 241 8.60 9.10 5.26
CA GLY A 241 10.03 9.03 5.14
C GLY A 241 10.68 10.41 5.26
N GLU A 242 11.75 10.48 6.04
CA GLU A 242 12.62 11.66 6.15
C GLU A 242 14.04 11.32 5.71
N ILE A 243 14.72 12.25 5.06
CA ILE A 243 16.13 12.14 4.69
C ILE A 243 16.97 13.00 5.62
N LYS A 244 18.09 12.44 6.09
CA LYS A 244 19.15 13.19 6.76
C LYS A 244 20.51 12.85 6.16
N HIS A 245 21.21 13.88 5.69
CA HIS A 245 22.60 13.79 5.27
C HIS A 245 23.51 14.42 6.33
N PHE A 246 24.55 13.71 6.74
CA PHE A 246 25.53 14.21 7.70
C PHE A 246 26.94 14.15 7.12
N GLY A 247 27.66 15.27 7.17
CA GLY A 247 29.08 15.34 6.81
C GLY A 247 29.37 15.49 5.31
N PHE A 248 28.40 15.93 4.50
CA PHE A 248 28.57 16.14 3.05
C PHE A 248 28.73 17.62 2.66
N ASP A 249 28.45 18.55 3.56
CA ASP A 249 28.52 20.00 3.37
C ASP A 249 29.90 20.58 3.79
N GLY A 250 30.91 19.73 3.94
CA GLY A 250 32.24 20.10 4.46
C GLY A 250 32.27 20.38 5.96
N LYS A 251 31.17 20.14 6.69
CA LYS A 251 31.10 20.28 8.15
C LYS A 251 30.76 18.95 8.79
N ILE A 252 31.50 18.59 9.84
CA ILE A 252 31.17 17.42 10.66
C ILE A 252 30.16 17.86 11.74
N PRO A 253 28.88 17.45 11.65
CA PRO A 253 27.88 17.87 12.61
C PRO A 253 28.16 17.29 14.01
N THR A 254 27.87 18.07 15.04
CA THR A 254 28.02 17.61 16.42
C THR A 254 26.98 16.53 16.76
N LYS A 255 27.24 15.75 17.81
CA LYS A 255 26.29 14.76 18.32
C LYS A 255 24.93 15.39 18.66
N ASN A 256 24.89 16.62 19.16
CA ASN A 256 23.66 17.32 19.49
C ASN A 256 22.88 17.75 18.25
N THR A 257 23.58 18.16 17.19
CA THR A 257 22.96 18.46 15.88
C THR A 257 22.25 17.22 15.33
N ILE A 258 22.93 16.06 15.34
CA ILE A 258 22.35 14.79 14.88
C ILE A 258 21.10 14.44 15.69
N LYS A 259 21.15 14.56 17.02
CA LYS A 259 19.98 14.31 17.88
C LYS A 259 18.81 15.21 17.53
N SER A 260 19.05 16.51 17.37
CA SER A 260 18.02 17.49 17.03
C SER A 260 17.34 17.14 15.70
N GLU A 261 18.12 16.81 14.68
CA GLU A 261 17.61 16.44 13.35
C GLU A 261 16.74 15.17 13.40
N ILE A 262 17.15 14.16 14.16
CA ILE A 262 16.38 12.91 14.33
C ILE A 262 15.10 13.16 15.14
N GLN A 263 15.18 14.01 16.16
CA GLN A 263 14.03 14.39 16.95
C GLN A 263 13.02 15.18 16.11
N GLU A 264 13.49 16.08 15.24
CA GLU A 264 12.64 16.87 14.35
C GLU A 264 11.97 16.00 13.30
N ALA A 265 12.73 15.12 12.64
CA ALA A 265 12.22 14.13 11.69
C ALA A 265 11.07 13.32 12.30
N GLY A 266 11.26 12.82 13.52
CA GLY A 266 10.25 12.02 14.20
C GLY A 266 9.06 12.84 14.74
N ARG A 267 9.29 13.94 15.45
CA ARG A 267 8.23 14.63 16.21
C ARG A 267 7.49 15.68 15.40
N LYS A 268 8.22 16.50 14.64
CA LYS A 268 7.60 17.60 13.88
C LYS A 268 7.08 17.09 12.55
N GLN A 269 7.89 16.30 11.85
CA GLN A 269 7.54 15.78 10.52
C GLN A 269 6.83 14.42 10.57
N ARG A 270 6.66 13.84 11.77
CA ARG A 270 6.00 12.54 11.99
C ARG A 270 6.62 11.38 11.18
N GLY A 271 7.92 11.49 10.87
CA GLY A 271 8.67 10.47 10.16
C GLY A 271 8.67 9.14 10.90
N ARG A 272 8.34 8.08 10.15
CA ARG A 272 8.25 6.68 10.61
C ARG A 272 9.46 5.90 10.12
N ILE A 273 9.93 6.19 8.91
CA ILE A 273 11.20 5.71 8.38
C ILE A 273 12.12 6.91 8.22
N VAL A 274 13.36 6.82 8.72
CA VAL A 274 14.37 7.86 8.46
C VAL A 274 15.53 7.26 7.71
N TYR A 275 15.79 7.77 6.51
CA TYR A 275 16.99 7.48 5.75
C TYR A 275 18.11 8.40 6.22
N VAL A 276 19.18 7.81 6.76
CA VAL A 276 20.33 8.54 7.28
C VAL A 276 21.55 8.17 6.45
N ARG A 277 22.08 9.13 5.71
CA ARG A 277 23.31 8.97 4.94
C ARG A 277 24.43 9.75 5.59
N VAL A 278 25.55 9.06 5.80
CA VAL A 278 26.68 9.55 6.60
C VAL A 278 27.95 9.53 5.75
N SER A 279 28.72 10.62 5.77
CA SER A 279 30.00 10.70 5.07
C SER A 279 31.06 9.81 5.69
N GLU A 280 32.10 9.49 4.91
CA GLU A 280 33.15 8.57 5.37
C GLU A 280 34.04 9.15 6.46
N GLU A 281 34.10 10.48 6.56
CA GLU A 281 34.84 11.24 7.57
C GLU A 281 34.22 11.13 8.96
N MET A 282 32.97 10.68 9.05
CA MET A 282 32.27 10.52 10.31
C MET A 282 32.38 9.11 10.88
N GLU A 283 32.48 9.03 12.21
CA GLU A 283 32.44 7.75 12.91
C GLU A 283 31.00 7.21 12.97
N LYS A 284 30.77 6.07 12.31
CA LYS A 284 29.48 5.37 12.31
C LYS A 284 28.89 5.17 13.71
N LYS A 285 29.71 4.81 14.69
CA LYS A 285 29.26 4.53 16.06
C LYS A 285 28.67 5.79 16.72
N SER A 286 29.33 6.93 16.56
CA SER A 286 28.89 8.21 17.11
C SER A 286 27.49 8.61 16.61
N VAL A 287 27.23 8.42 15.30
CA VAL A 287 25.92 8.70 14.70
C VAL A 287 24.85 7.73 15.22
N LEU A 288 25.14 6.43 15.26
CA LEU A 288 24.19 5.44 15.78
C LEU A 288 23.86 5.67 17.27
N ASP A 289 24.83 6.09 18.08
CA ASP A 289 24.62 6.44 19.48
C ASP A 289 23.73 7.68 19.64
N ALA A 290 23.86 8.66 18.75
CA ALA A 290 22.98 9.83 18.72
C ALA A 290 21.54 9.42 18.38
N ILE A 291 21.35 8.63 17.32
CA ILE A 291 20.04 8.10 16.92
C ILE A 291 19.41 7.31 18.06
N LYS A 292 20.17 6.41 18.69
CA LYS A 292 19.70 5.58 19.81
C LYS A 292 19.12 6.40 20.95
N SER A 293 19.72 7.55 21.26
CA SER A 293 19.28 8.40 22.37
C SER A 293 17.92 9.07 22.14
N GLU A 294 17.52 9.26 20.88
CA GLU A 294 16.28 9.97 20.54
C GLU A 294 15.16 9.06 20.01
N ILE A 295 15.50 7.95 19.33
CA ILE A 295 14.52 7.11 18.64
C ILE A 295 13.44 6.53 19.57
N GLY A 296 13.76 6.30 20.84
CA GLY A 296 12.80 5.84 21.85
C GLY A 296 11.69 6.87 22.14
N ARG A 297 11.93 8.14 21.84
CA ARG A 297 11.07 9.30 22.16
C ARG A 297 10.37 9.88 20.93
N THR A 298 10.47 9.22 19.78
CA THR A 298 9.86 9.59 18.50
C THR A 298 8.92 8.48 18.02
N PRO A 299 8.09 8.70 16.99
CA PRO A 299 7.30 7.64 16.34
C PRO A 299 8.10 6.78 15.34
N ILE A 300 9.40 7.04 15.16
CA ILE A 300 10.25 6.34 14.18
C ILE A 300 10.26 4.83 14.45
N VAL A 301 9.94 4.04 13.44
CA VAL A 301 9.91 2.57 13.49
C VAL A 301 11.11 1.92 12.81
N LYS A 302 11.76 2.62 11.87
CA LYS A 302 12.90 2.10 11.11
C LYS A 302 13.90 3.20 10.75
N ILE A 303 15.19 2.86 10.80
CA ILE A 303 16.28 3.66 10.24
C ILE A 303 16.89 2.91 9.06
N LEU A 304 17.01 3.57 7.92
CA LEU A 304 17.74 3.09 6.76
C LEU A 304 19.09 3.81 6.75
N PHE A 305 20.14 3.15 7.22
CA PHE A 305 21.43 3.77 7.48
C PHE A 305 22.42 3.48 6.34
N ASP A 306 22.76 4.51 5.59
CA ASP A 306 23.73 4.47 4.50
C ASP A 306 25.10 4.96 4.95
N TYR A 307 26.08 4.06 4.89
CA TYR A 307 27.47 4.35 5.20
C TYR A 307 28.39 3.62 4.24
N LYS A 308 29.33 4.36 3.62
CA LYS A 308 30.27 3.84 2.63
C LYS A 308 29.59 3.08 1.48
N GLY A 309 28.48 3.62 0.99
CA GLY A 309 27.75 3.03 -0.13
C GLY A 309 26.77 1.91 0.27
N VAL A 310 26.82 1.42 1.51
CA VAL A 310 26.01 0.27 1.96
C VAL A 310 24.87 0.74 2.84
N ILE A 311 23.64 0.42 2.42
CA ILE A 311 22.42 0.68 3.19
C ILE A 311 22.16 -0.52 4.12
N LYS A 312 22.00 -0.25 5.41
CA LYS A 312 21.59 -1.23 6.41
C LYS A 312 20.31 -0.80 7.10
N GLU A 313 19.36 -1.73 7.21
CA GLU A 313 18.13 -1.51 7.94
C GLU A 313 18.33 -1.75 9.44
N PHE A 314 17.89 -0.80 10.26
CA PHE A 314 17.84 -0.94 11.71
C PHE A 314 16.40 -0.72 12.18
N PRO A 315 15.68 -1.78 12.62
CA PRO A 315 14.37 -1.61 13.22
C PRO A 315 14.49 -0.86 14.56
N ARG A 316 13.44 -0.17 14.99
CA ARG A 316 13.40 0.53 16.28
C ARG A 316 13.84 -0.35 17.46
N SER A 317 13.47 -1.62 17.45
CA SER A 317 13.84 -2.61 18.48
C SER A 317 15.34 -2.80 18.64
N PHE A 318 16.14 -2.57 17.59
CA PHE A 318 17.61 -2.61 17.66
C PHE A 318 18.17 -1.60 18.65
N PHE A 319 17.55 -0.41 18.72
CA PHE A 319 18.02 0.69 19.55
C PHE A 319 17.48 0.65 20.98
N ILE A 320 16.28 0.09 21.16
CA ILE A 320 15.55 0.06 22.44
C ILE A 320 15.74 -1.31 23.13
N LYS A 321 16.92 -1.94 23.05
CA LYS A 321 17.16 -3.18 23.82
C LYS A 321 16.73 -2.97 25.28
N ARG A 322 15.69 -3.69 25.71
CA ARG A 322 15.27 -3.79 27.12
C ARG A 322 16.47 -4.33 27.88
N LYS A 323 16.90 -3.59 28.91
CA LYS A 323 17.64 -4.18 30.02
C LYS A 323 16.70 -5.13 30.77
#